data_AF-A0A845GUF0-F1
#
_entry.id   AF-A0A845GUF0-F1
#
_cell.length_a   1.000
_cell.length_b   1.000
_cell.length_c   1.000
_cell.angle_alpha   90.00
_cell.angle_beta   90.00
_cell.angle_gamma   90.00
#
_symmetry.space_group_name_H-M   'P 1'
#
loop_
_entity.id
_entity.type
_entity.pdbx_description
1 polymer ?
#
loop_
_entity_poly.entity_id
_entity_poly.type
_entity_poly.pdbx_seq_one_letter_code
_entity_poly.pdbx_strand_id
1 'polypeptide(L)'
;MKITAKKLVFAAFVTLLAVAAWQSIFGDGMHVNIDGDEIDGPLGFLLGTVFAGGGLLIAAVAITCGAVFVGLLFAGLGILMISGLVLLAVVVAAAVSPLLLPLLIPAGLYMVFRSRSRKQQLRATMEHAV
;
A
#
# COMPACT_ATOMS: atom_id res chain seq x y z
N MET A 1 38.79 -28.54 4.23
CA MET A 1 37.57 -28.90 4.99
C MET A 1 36.36 -28.39 4.20
N LYS A 2 35.56 -29.26 3.57
CA LYS A 2 34.42 -28.82 2.73
C LYS A 2 33.29 -28.30 3.62
N ILE A 3 33.14 -26.98 3.73
CA ILE A 3 32.02 -26.36 4.43
C ILE A 3 30.80 -26.50 3.53
N THR A 4 29.89 -27.41 3.89
CA THR A 4 28.59 -27.54 3.25
C THR A 4 27.70 -26.39 3.68
N ALA A 5 26.87 -25.84 2.78
CA ALA A 5 25.96 -24.72 3.07
C ALA A 5 25.13 -24.94 4.35
N LYS A 6 24.72 -26.19 4.61
CA LYS A 6 24.02 -26.60 5.83
C LYS A 6 24.80 -26.30 7.12
N LYS A 7 26.12 -26.52 7.10
CA LYS A 7 27.02 -26.24 8.24
C LYS A 7 27.24 -24.75 8.43
N LEU A 8 27.27 -23.98 7.34
CA LEU A 8 27.39 -22.52 7.39
C LEU A 8 26.13 -21.87 7.96
N VAL A 9 24.95 -22.29 7.50
CA VAL A 9 23.66 -21.81 8.02
C VAL A 9 23.52 -22.17 9.51
N PHE A 10 23.89 -23.40 9.89
CA PHE A 10 23.86 -23.82 11.28
C PHE A 10 24.84 -23.02 12.15
N ALA A 11 26.07 -22.81 11.69
CA ALA A 11 27.06 -22.00 12.38
C ALA A 11 26.61 -20.54 12.51
N ALA A 12 26.04 -19.95 11.45
CA ALA A 12 25.51 -18.59 11.50
C ALA A 12 24.34 -18.47 12.48
N PHE A 13 23.42 -19.45 12.49
CA PHE A 13 22.30 -19.49 13.43
C PHE A 13 22.78 -19.57 14.89
N VAL A 14 23.74 -20.46 15.19
CA VAL A 14 24.31 -20.60 16.53
C VAL A 14 25.04 -19.33 16.96
N THR A 15 25.82 -18.71 16.08
CA THR A 15 26.50 -17.44 16.37
C THR A 15 25.50 -16.32 16.63
N LEU A 16 24.42 -16.25 15.85
CA LEU A 16 23.36 -15.26 16.04
C LEU A 16 22.64 -15.47 17.39
N LEU A 17 22.38 -16.72 17.76
CA LEU A 17 21.80 -17.07 19.06
C LEU A 17 22.74 -16.68 20.22
N ALA A 18 24.05 -16.90 20.07
CA ALA A 18 25.06 -16.55 21.06
C ALA A 18 25.17 -15.03 21.25
N VAL A 19 25.14 -14.26 20.16
CA VAL A 19 25.13 -12.79 20.21
C VAL A 19 23.83 -12.28 20.84
N ALA A 20 22.67 -12.87 20.50
CA ALA A 20 21.40 -12.50 21.10
C ALA A 20 21.36 -12.79 22.61
N ALA A 21 21.85 -13.95 23.05
CA ALA A 21 21.96 -14.30 24.47
C ALA A 21 22.93 -13.37 25.21
N TRP A 22 24.04 -12.99 24.57
CA TRP A 22 24.99 -12.04 25.15
C TRP A 22 24.37 -10.64 25.33
N GLN A 23 23.69 -10.13 24.30
CA GLN A 23 22.97 -8.86 24.35
C GLN A 23 21.84 -8.87 25.39
N SER A 24 21.19 -10.00 25.57
CA SER A 24 20.11 -10.17 26.54
C SER A 24 20.59 -10.20 28.01
N ILE A 25 21.85 -10.53 28.28
CA ILE A 25 22.42 -10.66 29.64
C ILE A 25 23.31 -9.48 30.00
N PHE A 26 24.08 -8.97 29.03
CA PHE A 26 25.08 -7.92 29.22
C PHE A 26 24.83 -6.65 28.40
N GLY A 27 23.83 -6.65 27.51
CA GLY A 27 23.50 -5.50 26.69
C GLY A 27 22.55 -4.55 27.41
N ASP A 28 22.81 -3.26 27.29
CA ASP A 28 21.97 -2.12 27.70
C ASP A 28 20.74 -1.95 26.77
N GLY A 29 20.35 -3.03 26.10
CA GLY A 29 19.58 -2.99 24.86
C GLY A 29 18.17 -3.51 25.03
N MET A 30 17.21 -2.59 25.06
CA MET A 30 15.76 -2.80 24.99
C MET A 30 15.08 -3.12 26.32
N HIS A 31 14.86 -2.07 27.12
CA HIS A 31 14.01 -2.09 28.31
C HIS A 31 12.54 -2.13 27.91
N VAL A 32 11.79 -3.10 28.44
CA VAL A 32 10.35 -3.19 28.26
C VAL A 32 9.71 -2.90 29.61
N ASN A 33 9.18 -1.69 29.76
CA ASN A 33 8.44 -1.27 30.95
C ASN A 33 6.97 -1.68 30.77
N ILE A 34 6.48 -2.57 31.62
CA ILE A 34 5.06 -2.97 31.67
C ILE A 34 4.58 -2.59 33.07
N ASP A 35 3.65 -1.63 33.13
CA ASP A 35 3.00 -1.19 34.37
C ASP A 35 3.96 -0.57 35.43
N GLY A 36 5.04 0.08 34.99
CA GLY A 36 6.00 0.75 35.87
C GLY A 36 7.10 -0.16 36.43
N ASP A 37 7.01 -1.48 36.22
CA ASP A 37 8.09 -2.41 36.53
C ASP A 37 9.01 -2.58 35.30
N GLU A 38 10.29 -2.22 35.47
CA GLU A 38 11.35 -2.56 34.52
C GLU A 38 11.61 -4.08 34.57
N ILE A 39 11.09 -4.82 33.58
CA ILE A 39 11.47 -6.22 33.41
C ILE A 39 12.77 -6.27 32.60
N ASP A 40 13.88 -6.30 33.32
CA ASP A 40 15.22 -6.44 32.75
C ASP A 40 15.66 -7.91 32.60
N GLY A 41 16.54 -8.14 31.62
CA GLY A 41 17.18 -9.43 31.36
C GLY A 41 16.52 -10.27 30.26
N PRO A 42 16.83 -11.59 30.20
CA PRO A 42 16.44 -12.43 29.06
C PRO A 42 14.95 -12.56 28.81
N LEU A 43 14.14 -12.48 29.85
CA LEU A 43 12.69 -12.51 29.73
C LEU A 43 12.14 -11.18 29.18
N GLY A 44 12.75 -10.05 29.55
CA GLY A 44 12.44 -8.73 28.99
C GLY A 44 12.74 -8.64 27.49
N PHE A 45 13.87 -9.20 27.05
CA PHE A 45 14.22 -9.29 25.63
C PHE A 45 13.23 -10.17 24.83
N LEU A 46 12.82 -11.32 25.38
CA LEU A 46 11.84 -12.19 24.72
C LEU A 46 10.46 -11.55 24.63
N LEU A 47 9.98 -10.92 25.71
CA LEU A 47 8.73 -10.20 25.69
C LEU A 47 8.80 -8.97 24.77
N GLY A 48 9.91 -8.22 24.81
CA GLY A 48 10.13 -7.08 23.93
C GLY A 48 10.16 -7.44 22.46
N THR A 49 10.83 -8.53 22.09
CA THR A 49 10.84 -9.00 20.70
C THR A 49 9.48 -9.49 20.23
N VAL A 50 8.70 -10.15 21.10
CA VAL A 50 7.32 -10.58 20.77
C VAL A 50 6.37 -9.39 20.68
N PHE A 51 6.44 -8.42 21.60
CA PHE A 51 5.59 -7.22 21.55
C PHE A 51 5.99 -6.26 20.44
N ALA A 52 7.28 -6.05 20.20
CA ALA A 52 7.77 -5.24 19.09
C ALA A 52 7.44 -5.89 17.74
N GLY A 53 7.70 -7.19 17.60
CA GLY A 53 7.38 -7.95 16.38
C GLY A 53 5.86 -8.06 16.15
N GLY A 54 5.11 -8.42 17.18
CA GLY A 54 3.65 -8.52 17.14
C GLY A 54 2.98 -7.16 16.91
N GLY A 55 3.43 -6.12 17.60
CA GLY A 55 2.96 -4.74 17.43
C GLY A 55 3.25 -4.22 16.01
N LEU A 56 4.43 -4.51 15.45
CA LEU A 56 4.76 -4.14 14.08
C LEU A 56 3.87 -4.85 13.06
N LEU A 57 3.56 -6.13 13.24
CA LEU A 57 2.65 -6.87 12.37
C LEU A 57 1.24 -6.28 12.41
N ILE A 58 0.71 -6.02 13.61
CA ILE A 58 -0.62 -5.42 13.78
C ILE A 58 -0.64 -4.01 13.16
N ALA A 59 0.39 -3.20 13.39
CA ALA A 59 0.52 -1.88 12.79
C ALA A 59 0.59 -1.94 11.27
N ALA A 60 1.37 -2.87 10.70
CA ALA A 60 1.48 -3.04 9.26
C ALA A 60 0.12 -3.39 8.63
N VAL A 61 -0.64 -4.29 9.25
CA VAL A 61 -1.99 -4.66 8.79
C VAL A 61 -2.94 -3.46 8.88
N ALA A 62 -2.93 -2.74 10.00
CA ALA A 62 -3.78 -1.58 10.21
C ALA A 62 -3.47 -0.45 9.21
N ILE A 63 -2.19 -0.12 9.00
CA ILE A 63 -1.75 0.90 8.04
C ILE A 63 -2.14 0.47 6.62
N THR A 64 -1.94 -0.80 6.25
CA THR A 64 -2.32 -1.32 4.93
C THR A 64 -3.82 -1.20 4.72
N CYS A 65 -4.63 -1.58 5.70
CA CYS A 65 -6.09 -1.44 5.65
C CYS A 65 -6.51 0.04 5.48
N GLY A 66 -5.92 0.94 6.28
CA GLY A 66 -6.15 2.37 6.18
C GLY A 66 -5.75 2.94 4.82
N ALA A 67 -4.60 2.53 4.28
CA ALA A 67 -4.11 2.96 2.97
C ALA A 67 -5.05 2.51 1.84
N VAL A 68 -5.53 1.27 1.88
CA VAL A 68 -6.52 0.76 0.92
C VAL A 68 -7.81 1.57 1.02
N PHE A 69 -8.35 1.78 2.23
CA PHE A 69 -9.57 2.55 2.43
C PHE A 69 -9.43 3.98 1.87
N VAL A 70 -8.37 4.70 2.23
CA VAL A 70 -8.10 6.04 1.71
C VAL A 70 -7.92 6.04 0.20
N GLY A 71 -7.23 5.05 -0.36
CA GLY A 71 -7.07 4.88 -1.81
C GLY A 71 -8.42 4.71 -2.52
N LEU A 72 -9.33 3.89 -1.98
CA LEU A 72 -10.69 3.75 -2.49
C LEU A 72 -11.48 5.06 -2.37
N LEU A 73 -11.35 5.78 -1.27
CA LEU A 73 -12.01 7.06 -1.10
C LEU A 73 -11.53 8.08 -2.13
N PHE A 74 -10.21 8.23 -2.31
CA PHE A 74 -9.65 9.12 -3.32
C PHE A 74 -10.06 8.74 -4.75
N ALA A 75 -10.11 7.44 -5.05
CA ALA A 75 -10.62 6.97 -6.34
C ALA A 75 -12.10 7.34 -6.53
N GLY A 76 -12.93 7.15 -5.51
CA GLY A 76 -14.34 7.53 -5.53
C GLY A 76 -14.56 9.03 -5.66
N LEU A 77 -13.87 9.83 -4.84
CA LEU A 77 -13.90 11.29 -4.88
C LEU A 77 -13.45 11.85 -6.23
N GLY A 78 -12.42 11.26 -6.85
CA GLY A 78 -11.95 11.66 -8.17
C GLY A 78 -13.03 11.46 -9.24
N ILE A 79 -13.68 10.31 -9.25
CA ILE A 79 -14.78 10.01 -10.19
C ILE A 79 -15.96 10.95 -9.94
N LEU A 80 -16.33 11.17 -8.68
CA LEU A 80 -17.41 12.07 -8.31
C LEU A 80 -17.14 13.50 -8.78
N MET A 81 -15.91 14.01 -8.57
CA MET A 81 -15.50 15.35 -8.99
C MET A 81 -15.59 15.54 -10.51
N ILE A 82 -15.07 14.58 -11.29
CA ILE A 82 -15.12 14.65 -12.75
C ILE A 82 -16.57 14.57 -13.24
N SER A 83 -17.37 13.65 -12.69
CA SER A 83 -18.77 13.48 -13.07
C SER A 83 -19.61 14.72 -12.77
N GLY A 84 -19.40 15.35 -11.60
CA GLY A 84 -20.05 16.59 -11.21
C GLY A 84 -19.68 17.76 -12.12
N LEU A 85 -18.40 17.87 -12.50
CA LEU A 85 -17.94 18.91 -13.42
C LEU A 85 -18.57 18.76 -14.82
N VAL A 86 -18.66 17.52 -15.32
CA VAL A 86 -19.33 17.23 -16.59
C VAL A 86 -20.82 17.58 -16.52
N LEU A 87 -21.50 17.19 -15.44
CA LEU A 87 -22.91 17.53 -15.22
C LEU A 87 -23.12 19.05 -15.17
N LEU A 88 -22.27 19.77 -14.43
CA LEU A 88 -22.32 21.22 -14.35
C LEU A 88 -22.11 21.86 -15.73
N ALA A 89 -21.15 21.38 -16.51
CA ALA A 89 -20.91 21.88 -17.86
C ALA A 89 -22.12 21.66 -18.78
N VAL A 90 -22.80 20.52 -18.67
CA VAL A 90 -24.04 20.24 -19.42
C VAL A 90 -25.17 21.17 -18.98
N VAL A 91 -25.34 21.40 -17.68
CA VAL A 91 -26.36 22.32 -17.14
C VAL A 91 -26.11 23.76 -17.60
N VAL A 92 -24.86 24.22 -17.54
CA VAL A 92 -24.48 25.56 -18.03
C VAL A 92 -24.71 25.68 -19.54
N ALA A 93 -24.34 24.66 -20.32
CA ALA A 93 -24.61 24.65 -21.76
C ALA A 93 -26.12 24.71 -22.06
N ALA A 94 -26.94 23.98 -21.28
CA ALA A 94 -28.39 24.00 -21.40
C ALA A 94 -28.99 25.37 -21.02
N ALA A 95 -28.43 26.05 -20.02
CA ALA A 95 -28.86 27.38 -19.58
C ALA A 95 -28.48 28.50 -20.56
N VAL A 96 -27.31 28.41 -21.22
CA VAL A 96 -26.83 29.43 -22.17
C VAL A 96 -27.53 29.32 -23.53
N SER A 97 -27.87 28.11 -23.99
CA SER A 97 -28.67 27.94 -25.21
C SER A 97 -29.39 26.59 -25.24
N PRO A 98 -30.74 26.54 -25.12
CA PRO A 98 -31.50 25.29 -25.06
C PRO A 98 -31.48 24.49 -26.38
N LEU A 99 -30.95 25.07 -27.48
CA LEU A 99 -30.77 24.41 -28.78
C LEU A 99 -29.45 23.62 -28.92
N LEU A 100 -28.48 23.77 -28.01
CA LEU A 100 -27.24 22.97 -28.02
C LEU A 100 -27.41 21.56 -27.44
N LEU A 101 -28.52 21.32 -26.75
CA LEU A 101 -28.87 20.07 -26.07
C LEU A 101 -28.90 18.83 -26.99
N PRO A 102 -29.50 18.87 -28.20
CA PRO A 102 -29.44 17.74 -29.14
C PRO A 102 -28.07 17.58 -29.84
N LEU A 103 -27.23 18.62 -29.86
CA LEU A 103 -25.91 18.58 -30.52
C LEU A 103 -24.78 18.09 -29.59
N LEU A 104 -24.95 18.29 -28.28
CA LEU A 104 -23.97 17.84 -27.28
C LEU A 104 -23.94 16.31 -27.13
N ILE A 105 -25.08 15.65 -27.33
CA ILE A 105 -25.20 14.17 -27.33
C ILE A 105 -24.30 13.53 -28.40
N PRO A 106 -24.38 13.89 -29.69
CA PRO A 106 -23.51 13.31 -30.72
C PRO A 106 -22.03 13.71 -30.55
N ALA A 107 -21.73 14.94 -30.11
CA ALA A 107 -20.36 15.35 -29.85
C ALA A 107 -19.72 14.56 -28.69
N GLY A 108 -20.46 14.34 -27.61
CA GLY A 108 -20.04 13.50 -26.49
C GLY A 108 -19.83 12.05 -26.90
N LEU A 109 -20.75 11.47 -27.69
CA LEU A 109 -20.63 10.10 -28.20
C LEU A 109 -19.40 9.95 -29.11
N TYR A 110 -19.14 10.93 -29.98
CA TYR A 110 -17.98 10.94 -30.86
C TYR A 110 -16.66 11.00 -30.08
N MET A 111 -16.57 11.83 -29.03
CA MET A 111 -15.40 11.89 -28.17
C MET A 111 -15.16 10.57 -27.41
N VAL A 112 -16.21 9.94 -26.89
CA VAL A 112 -16.12 8.65 -26.20
C VAL A 112 -15.65 7.55 -27.15
N PHE A 113 -16.27 7.44 -28.33
CA PHE A 113 -15.89 6.44 -29.35
C PHE A 113 -14.45 6.65 -29.85
N ARG A 114 -14.05 7.89 -30.13
CA ARG A 114 -12.67 8.20 -30.55
C ARG A 114 -11.65 7.87 -29.46
N SER A 115 -11.95 8.14 -28.20
CA SER A 115 -11.05 7.82 -27.08
C SER A 115 -10.90 6.31 -26.88
N ARG A 116 -11.99 5.55 -27.05
CA ARG A 116 -11.98 4.08 -26.93
C ARG A 116 -11.22 3.43 -28.08
N SER A 117 -11.41 3.91 -29.31
CA SER A 117 -10.70 3.41 -30.49
C SER A 117 -9.18 3.61 -30.37
N ARG A 118 -8.71 4.78 -29.91
CA ARG A 118 -7.26 4.98 -29.64
C ARG A 118 -6.72 4.05 -28.56
N LYS A 119 -7.46 3.80 -27.48
CA LYS A 119 -7.04 2.90 -26.40
C LYS A 119 -6.97 1.44 -26.87
N GLN A 120 -7.81 1.03 -27.81
CA GLN A 120 -7.76 -0.32 -28.41
C GLN A 120 -6.58 -0.47 -29.36
N GLN A 121 -6.28 0.55 -30.19
CA GLN A 121 -5.12 0.50 -31.06
C GLN A 121 -3.78 0.47 -30.30
N LEU A 122 -3.69 1.20 -29.18
CA LEU A 122 -2.49 1.17 -28.34
C LEU A 122 -2.25 -0.22 -27.72
N ARG A 123 -3.32 -0.94 -27.36
CA ARG A 123 -3.25 -2.31 -26.84
C ARG A 123 -2.82 -3.30 -27.93
N ALA A 124 -3.36 -3.16 -29.13
CA ALA A 124 -2.97 -4.01 -30.27
C ALA A 124 -1.49 -3.83 -30.65
N THR A 125 -0.95 -2.61 -30.59
CA THR A 125 0.49 -2.39 -30.83
C THR A 125 1.39 -2.95 -29.73
N MET A 126 0.88 -3.09 -28.49
CA MET A 126 1.63 -3.72 -27.39
C MET A 126 1.62 -5.25 -27.49
N GLU A 127 0.55 -5.85 -28.02
CA GLU A 127 0.46 -7.30 -28.27
C GLU A 127 1.32 -7.77 -29.45
N HIS A 128 1.60 -6.91 -30.43
CA HIS A 128 2.52 -7.21 -31.54
C HIS A 128 4.01 -6.95 -31.24
N ALA A 129 4.33 -6.41 -30.05
CA ALA A 129 5.69 -6.07 -29.64
C ALA A 129 6.28 -7.07 -28.62
N VAL A 130 5.57 -8.17 -28.32
CA VAL A 130 6.02 -9.29 -27.46
C VAL A 130 6.40 -10.49 -28.32
#